data_AF-A0A3M0XPJ5-F1
#
_entry.id   AF-A0A3M0XPJ5-F1
#
_cell.length_a   1.000
_cell.length_b   1.000
_cell.length_c   1.000
_cell.angle_alpha   90.00
_cell.angle_beta   90.00
_cell.angle_gamma   90.00
#
_symmetry.space_group_name_H-M   'P 1'
#
loop_
_entity.id
_entity.type
_entity.pdbx_description
1 polymer ?
#
loop_
_entity_poly.entity_id
_entity_poly.type
_entity_poly.pdbx_seq_one_letter_code
_entity_poly.pdbx_strand_id
1 'polypeptide(L)'
;PVAVDPDDATTPVEGDLFAEGEVNGLRVATPLALLRKEAFSRSWKEYEEITGISLAMLEPVVRELTSHGKRAAVDMYRGPVQHTDGFYAGTAVITLNVLLGNADWKGGLSKGGGHWHEAGGKPNSAYTFAAMHPAKMTTFGPRITREKARYEDYSYFREDGYPAKRPWFPFTDNVYQEIIPSFAQGYPYPGKILFLHKGTPALAAPAGHKVIDMLRDPERVPLFIACDVVIGETSMYADYILPDLTYLERWGTPHVTPDVTTTTSKIRQPVAKPLTEEVVVDGEPMPLCLEAFLIAVGKKLGLPGFGKDAFGPGTRFDRMEDWFLKAVANIAVGDKPGEEVPDASDEELRIFREARAFLPRSVFDEEKWR
;
A
#
# COMPACT_ATOMS: atom_id res chain seq x y z
N PRO A 1 19.41 28.14 23.55
CA PRO A 1 19.25 26.70 23.25
C PRO A 1 20.65 26.09 23.13
N VAL A 2 20.81 24.86 23.58
CA VAL A 2 22.04 24.08 23.38
C VAL A 2 21.78 23.17 22.19
N ALA A 3 22.72 23.09 21.24
CA ALA A 3 22.62 22.12 20.16
C ALA A 3 22.77 20.71 20.76
N VAL A 4 21.85 19.82 20.41
CA VAL A 4 21.81 18.46 20.95
C VAL A 4 21.94 17.50 19.78
N ASP A 5 22.79 16.48 19.94
CA ASP A 5 22.76 15.31 19.08
C ASP A 5 21.71 14.34 19.63
N PRO A 6 20.58 14.12 18.94
CA PRO A 6 19.54 13.20 19.41
C PRO A 6 20.01 11.73 19.46
N ASP A 7 21.13 11.40 18.83
CA ASP A 7 21.70 10.05 18.79
C ASP A 7 22.82 9.83 19.85
N ASP A 8 23.19 10.86 20.62
CA ASP A 8 24.17 10.73 21.71
C ASP A 8 23.56 9.98 22.91
N ALA A 9 23.88 8.70 23.00
CA ALA A 9 23.43 7.82 24.08
C ALA A 9 24.17 7.99 25.42
N THR A 10 25.20 8.85 25.48
CA THR A 10 26.10 8.97 26.63
C THR A 10 25.96 10.28 27.39
N THR A 11 25.55 11.35 26.71
CA THR A 11 25.38 12.67 27.32
C THR A 11 23.90 12.94 27.60
N PRO A 12 23.43 12.83 28.86
CA PRO A 12 22.06 13.20 29.18
C PRO A 12 21.87 14.70 28.98
N VAL A 13 20.75 15.07 28.37
CA VAL A 13 20.37 16.47 28.15
C VAL A 13 19.13 16.77 28.95
N GLU A 14 19.18 17.85 29.72
CA GLU A 14 18.05 18.36 30.47
C GLU A 14 17.58 19.68 29.86
N GLY A 15 16.26 19.90 29.85
CA GLY A 15 15.66 21.11 29.33
C GLY A 15 14.26 21.30 29.85
N ASP A 16 13.82 22.56 29.92
CA ASP A 16 12.44 22.88 30.24
C ASP A 16 11.54 22.52 29.04
N LEU A 17 10.61 21.59 29.28
CA LEU A 17 9.67 21.10 28.28
C LEU A 17 8.73 22.19 27.76
N PHE A 18 8.51 23.28 28.52
CA PHE A 18 7.59 24.36 28.17
C PHE A 18 8.30 25.69 27.91
N ALA A 19 9.59 25.65 27.56
CA ALA A 19 10.35 26.88 27.34
C ALA A 19 9.82 27.71 26.15
N GLU A 20 9.72 29.01 26.38
CA GLU A 20 9.49 30.05 25.37
C GLU A 20 10.53 31.15 25.56
N GLY A 21 10.97 31.79 24.49
CA GLY A 21 11.96 32.85 24.59
C GLY A 21 12.41 33.43 23.26
N GLU A 22 13.60 34.03 23.26
CA GLU A 22 14.22 34.64 22.09
C GLU A 22 15.64 34.11 21.89
N VAL A 23 15.99 33.82 20.64
CA VAL A 23 17.32 33.34 20.24
C VAL A 23 17.72 34.11 18.99
N ASN A 24 18.81 34.88 19.07
CA ASN A 24 19.30 35.71 17.95
C ASN A 24 18.21 36.61 17.34
N GLY A 25 17.34 37.22 18.17
CA GLY A 25 16.24 38.08 17.69
C GLY A 25 15.00 37.33 17.20
N LEU A 26 15.01 35.98 17.20
CA LEU A 26 13.88 35.16 16.78
C LEU A 26 13.15 34.60 18.00
N ARG A 27 11.82 34.75 18.02
CA ARG A 27 10.97 34.09 19.02
C ARG A 27 10.99 32.59 18.80
N VAL A 28 11.20 31.84 19.87
CA VAL A 28 11.23 30.37 19.88
C VAL A 28 10.35 29.82 20.99
N ALA A 29 9.83 28.62 20.77
CA ALA A 29 9.07 27.86 21.75
C ALA A 29 9.36 26.36 21.55
N THR A 30 9.30 25.57 22.61
CA THR A 30 9.37 24.11 22.47
C THR A 30 8.12 23.56 21.79
N PRO A 31 8.21 22.40 21.11
CA PRO A 31 7.04 21.76 20.52
C PRO A 31 5.92 21.48 21.55
N LEU A 32 6.27 21.11 22.79
CA LEU A 32 5.28 20.82 23.82
C LEU A 32 4.63 22.11 24.38
N ALA A 33 5.35 23.25 24.43
CA ALA A 33 4.74 24.55 24.74
C ALA A 33 3.69 24.93 23.70
N LEU A 34 4.00 24.76 22.40
CA LEU A 34 3.06 25.04 21.31
C LEU A 34 1.83 24.12 21.36
N LEU A 35 2.04 22.82 21.59
CA LEU A 35 0.93 21.86 21.74
C LEU A 35 0.03 22.23 22.91
N ARG A 36 0.62 22.57 24.06
CA ARG A 36 -0.13 23.02 25.23
C ARG A 36 -0.93 24.28 24.90
N LYS A 37 -0.30 25.28 24.30
CA LYS A 37 -0.98 26.53 23.94
C LYS A 37 -2.19 26.29 23.03
N GLU A 38 -2.08 25.42 22.05
CA GLU A 38 -3.22 25.08 21.18
C GLU A 38 -4.31 24.31 21.95
N ALA A 39 -3.95 23.33 22.77
CA ALA A 39 -4.92 22.57 23.57
C ALA A 39 -5.73 23.47 24.52
N PHE A 40 -5.09 24.50 25.07
CA PHE A 40 -5.71 25.50 25.96
C PHE A 40 -6.19 26.77 25.22
N SER A 41 -6.20 26.78 23.88
CA SER A 41 -6.57 27.97 23.09
C SER A 41 -8.06 28.34 23.18
N ARG A 42 -8.90 27.38 23.59
CA ARG A 42 -10.35 27.51 23.70
C ARG A 42 -10.82 27.07 25.09
N SER A 43 -11.91 27.67 25.54
CA SER A 43 -12.61 27.27 26.75
C SER A 43 -13.33 25.95 26.57
N TRP A 44 -13.65 25.27 27.68
CA TRP A 44 -14.46 24.05 27.65
C TRP A 44 -15.81 24.26 26.97
N LYS A 45 -16.45 25.41 27.20
CA LYS A 45 -17.73 25.75 26.59
C LYS A 45 -17.64 25.79 25.06
N GLU A 46 -16.58 26.39 24.52
CA GLU A 46 -16.35 26.41 23.07
C GLU A 46 -16.10 25.00 22.52
N TYR A 47 -15.38 24.13 23.24
CA TYR A 47 -15.23 22.73 22.85
C TYR A 47 -16.55 21.95 22.88
N GLU A 48 -17.41 22.16 23.88
CA GLU A 48 -18.74 21.56 23.92
C GLU A 48 -19.61 22.02 22.74
N GLU A 49 -19.57 23.32 22.40
CA GLU A 49 -20.30 23.89 21.26
C GLU A 49 -19.82 23.33 19.92
N ILE A 50 -18.50 23.14 19.74
CA ILE A 50 -17.91 22.59 18.51
C ILE A 50 -18.19 21.10 18.36
N THR A 51 -18.01 20.33 19.44
CA THR A 51 -18.04 18.86 19.39
C THR A 51 -19.43 18.28 19.61
N GLY A 52 -20.33 19.04 20.27
CA GLY A 52 -21.59 18.53 20.79
C GLY A 52 -21.44 17.59 22.00
N ILE A 53 -20.24 17.45 22.56
CA ILE A 53 -19.93 16.56 23.69
C ILE A 53 -19.80 17.39 24.95
N SER A 54 -20.65 17.15 25.95
CA SER A 54 -20.57 17.86 27.23
C SER A 54 -19.36 17.42 28.07
N LEU A 55 -18.84 18.32 28.90
CA LEU A 55 -17.78 18.07 29.86
C LEU A 55 -18.16 16.93 30.82
N ALA A 56 -19.45 16.84 31.19
CA ALA A 56 -19.96 15.77 32.03
C ALA A 56 -19.82 14.38 31.37
N MET A 57 -19.87 14.29 30.03
CA MET A 57 -19.57 13.04 29.31
C MET A 57 -18.07 12.82 29.11
N LEU A 58 -17.31 13.89 28.86
CA LEU A 58 -15.88 13.81 28.58
C LEU A 58 -15.04 13.48 29.82
N GLU A 59 -15.35 14.09 30.96
CA GLU A 59 -14.54 14.01 32.18
C GLU A 59 -14.33 12.55 32.68
N PRO A 60 -15.37 11.69 32.77
CA PRO A 60 -15.19 10.31 33.18
C PRO A 60 -14.23 9.54 32.26
N VAL A 61 -14.36 9.73 30.94
CA VAL A 61 -13.52 9.07 29.93
C VAL A 61 -12.06 9.50 30.06
N VAL A 62 -11.81 10.81 30.19
CA VAL A 62 -10.45 11.35 30.35
C VAL A 62 -9.83 10.88 31.67
N ARG A 63 -10.60 10.86 32.77
CA ARG A 63 -10.13 10.37 34.07
C ARG A 63 -9.78 8.88 34.03
N GLU A 64 -10.65 8.06 33.44
CA GLU A 64 -10.39 6.63 33.28
C GLU A 64 -9.15 6.39 32.42
N LEU A 65 -9.07 7.00 31.23
CA LEU A 65 -7.95 6.89 30.31
C LEU A 65 -6.62 7.24 31.00
N THR A 66 -6.56 8.39 31.67
CA THR A 66 -5.33 8.87 32.30
C THR A 66 -4.96 8.11 33.58
N SER A 67 -5.92 7.49 34.28
CA SER A 67 -5.65 6.70 35.49
C SER A 67 -4.80 5.44 35.24
N HIS A 68 -4.74 4.99 33.99
CA HIS A 68 -3.99 3.79 33.59
C HIS A 68 -2.59 4.09 33.02
N GLY A 69 -2.27 5.37 32.77
CA GLY A 69 -0.99 5.80 32.17
C GLY A 69 -0.62 4.98 30.93
N LYS A 70 0.61 4.47 30.87
CA LYS A 70 1.10 3.64 29.76
C LYS A 70 0.38 2.31 29.51
N ARG A 71 -0.58 1.93 30.36
CA ARG A 71 -1.43 0.73 30.18
C ARG A 71 -2.72 1.03 29.41
N ALA A 72 -2.94 2.28 29.02
CA ALA A 72 -4.03 2.70 28.16
C ALA A 72 -3.52 3.02 26.75
N ALA A 73 -4.38 2.91 25.74
CA ALA A 73 -4.08 3.29 24.37
C ALA A 73 -5.32 3.88 23.69
N VAL A 74 -5.08 4.77 22.73
CA VAL A 74 -6.13 5.35 21.88
C VAL A 74 -5.84 4.94 20.45
N ASP A 75 -6.67 4.07 19.89
CA ASP A 75 -6.50 3.62 18.52
C ASP A 75 -7.37 4.42 17.54
N MET A 76 -6.91 4.51 16.30
CA MET A 76 -7.66 5.13 15.21
C MET A 76 -7.55 4.31 13.94
N TYR A 77 -8.65 4.27 13.20
CA TYR A 77 -8.66 3.82 11.82
C TYR A 77 -9.31 4.88 10.95
N ARG A 78 -10.15 4.47 10.00
CA ARG A 78 -10.79 5.36 9.02
C ARG A 78 -11.62 6.49 9.62
N GLY A 79 -12.27 6.28 10.77
CA GLY A 79 -13.20 7.24 11.36
C GLY A 79 -12.63 8.66 11.48
N PRO A 80 -11.59 8.89 12.29
CA PRO A 80 -11.01 10.22 12.44
C PRO A 80 -10.34 10.77 11.17
N VAL A 81 -9.80 9.90 10.30
CA VAL A 81 -8.86 10.30 9.24
C VAL A 81 -9.47 10.39 7.83
N GLN A 82 -10.70 9.93 7.61
CA GLN A 82 -11.40 10.05 6.31
C GLN A 82 -12.12 11.41 6.14
N HIS A 83 -11.46 12.49 6.57
CA HIS A 83 -11.95 13.86 6.49
C HIS A 83 -10.90 14.77 5.86
N THR A 84 -11.30 15.97 5.42
CA THR A 84 -10.41 16.95 4.80
C THR A 84 -9.24 17.37 5.70
N ASP A 85 -9.43 17.30 7.01
CA ASP A 85 -8.47 17.60 8.07
C ASP A 85 -7.99 16.33 8.81
N GLY A 86 -8.24 15.14 8.26
CA GLY A 86 -7.98 13.86 8.90
C GLY A 86 -6.52 13.63 9.30
N PHE A 87 -5.58 14.28 8.61
CA PHE A 87 -4.16 14.28 9.01
C PHE A 87 -3.94 14.90 10.40
N TYR A 88 -4.60 16.02 10.69
CA TYR A 88 -4.49 16.72 11.97
C TYR A 88 -5.20 15.93 13.08
N ALA A 89 -6.40 15.42 12.80
CA ALA A 89 -7.12 14.55 13.73
C ALA A 89 -6.30 13.31 14.09
N GLY A 90 -5.68 12.67 13.10
CA GLY A 90 -4.87 11.49 13.35
C GLY A 90 -3.59 11.79 14.12
N THR A 91 -2.95 12.92 13.82
CA THR A 91 -1.79 13.40 14.58
C THR A 91 -2.16 13.65 16.05
N ALA A 92 -3.32 14.25 16.33
CA ALA A 92 -3.80 14.47 17.69
C ALA A 92 -3.98 13.14 18.47
N VAL A 93 -4.54 12.11 17.84
CA VAL A 93 -4.68 10.77 18.48
C VAL A 93 -3.32 10.13 18.75
N ILE A 94 -2.37 10.21 17.82
CA ILE A 94 -0.99 9.72 18.04
C ILE A 94 -0.33 10.48 19.19
N THR A 95 -0.49 11.80 19.24
CA THR A 95 0.03 12.64 20.32
C THR A 95 -0.52 12.22 21.68
N LEU A 96 -1.79 11.84 21.80
CA LEU A 96 -2.34 11.32 23.06
C LEU A 96 -1.59 10.07 23.55
N ASN A 97 -1.28 9.13 22.66
CA ASN A 97 -0.52 7.93 22.98
C ASN A 97 0.91 8.26 23.45
N VAL A 98 1.58 9.19 22.76
CA VAL A 98 2.90 9.68 23.16
C VAL A 98 2.86 10.35 24.55
N LEU A 99 1.83 11.16 24.83
CA LEU A 99 1.63 11.80 26.14
C LEU A 99 1.32 10.80 27.26
N LEU A 100 0.59 9.71 26.95
CA LEU A 100 0.37 8.60 27.89
C LEU A 100 1.65 7.79 28.16
N GLY A 101 2.71 7.98 27.37
CA GLY A 101 3.97 7.25 27.48
C GLY A 101 3.84 5.78 27.10
N ASN A 102 2.92 5.46 26.19
CA ASN A 102 2.64 4.08 25.78
C ASN A 102 3.31 3.67 24.46
N ALA A 103 4.02 4.58 23.78
CA ALA A 103 4.77 4.26 22.58
C ALA A 103 5.83 3.21 22.91
N ASP A 104 5.88 2.13 22.12
CA ASP A 104 6.72 0.94 22.32
C ASP A 104 6.50 0.21 23.67
N TRP A 105 5.46 0.56 24.43
CA TRP A 105 5.06 -0.18 25.62
C TRP A 105 4.18 -1.37 25.23
N LYS A 106 4.24 -2.47 26.00
CA LYS A 106 3.40 -3.65 25.76
C LYS A 106 1.91 -3.27 25.85
N GLY A 107 1.20 -3.40 24.72
CA GLY A 107 -0.21 -3.05 24.58
C GLY A 107 -0.48 -1.58 24.22
N GLY A 108 0.57 -0.78 24.01
CA GLY A 108 0.47 0.61 23.53
C GLY A 108 0.71 0.73 22.03
N LEU A 109 1.01 1.96 21.58
CA LEU A 109 1.27 2.27 20.17
C LEU A 109 2.58 1.59 19.71
N SER A 110 2.53 0.84 18.61
CA SER A 110 3.70 0.17 18.05
C SER A 110 3.68 0.14 16.51
N LYS A 111 4.86 -0.03 15.90
CA LYS A 111 5.05 -0.09 14.44
C LYS A 111 4.74 -1.47 13.82
N GLY A 112 4.55 -2.50 14.65
CA GLY A 112 4.49 -3.91 14.22
C GLY A 112 5.86 -4.56 14.04
N GLY A 113 5.87 -5.88 13.86
CA GLY A 113 7.10 -6.70 13.82
C GLY A 113 7.81 -6.75 12.47
N GLY A 114 7.18 -6.27 11.40
CA GLY A 114 7.76 -6.28 10.05
C GLY A 114 7.71 -7.67 9.37
N HIS A 115 8.48 -7.81 8.29
CA HIS A 115 8.48 -8.98 7.41
C HIS A 115 9.84 -9.14 6.71
N TRP A 116 10.09 -10.32 6.14
CA TRP A 116 11.19 -10.59 5.20
C TRP A 116 10.80 -10.19 3.79
N HIS A 117 11.75 -9.61 3.03
CA HIS A 117 11.45 -8.87 1.81
C HIS A 117 11.38 -9.77 0.58
N GLU A 118 10.16 -10.11 0.16
CA GLU A 118 9.89 -11.01 -0.96
C GLU A 118 10.41 -10.48 -2.31
N ALA A 119 10.44 -9.16 -2.50
CA ALA A 119 10.97 -8.53 -3.71
C ALA A 119 12.51 -8.41 -3.72
N GLY A 120 13.16 -8.77 -2.61
CA GLY A 120 14.60 -8.71 -2.42
C GLY A 120 15.14 -7.32 -2.06
N GLY A 121 16.40 -7.06 -2.43
CA GLY A 121 17.10 -5.81 -2.10
C GLY A 121 17.73 -5.80 -0.69
N LYS A 122 17.83 -6.97 -0.05
CA LYS A 122 18.54 -7.16 1.21
C LYS A 122 19.86 -7.90 0.98
N PRO A 123 20.82 -7.81 1.92
CA PRO A 123 22.13 -8.44 1.75
C PRO A 123 22.08 -9.93 1.41
N ASN A 124 21.12 -10.69 1.95
CA ASN A 124 20.98 -12.13 1.71
C ASN A 124 19.96 -12.50 0.61
N SER A 125 19.36 -11.53 -0.09
CA SER A 125 18.33 -11.81 -1.10
C SER A 125 18.90 -12.61 -2.27
N ALA A 126 18.29 -13.76 -2.57
CA ALA A 126 18.64 -14.57 -3.75
C ALA A 126 18.29 -13.85 -5.06
N TYR A 127 17.21 -13.07 -5.07
CA TYR A 127 16.70 -12.36 -6.24
C TYR A 127 16.40 -10.91 -5.87
N THR A 128 16.89 -9.94 -6.66
CA THR A 128 16.57 -8.52 -6.47
C THR A 128 15.73 -8.01 -7.64
N PHE A 129 14.40 -8.00 -7.48
CA PHE A 129 13.46 -7.79 -8.59
C PHE A 129 13.67 -6.44 -9.28
N ALA A 130 14.00 -5.40 -8.51
CA ALA A 130 14.26 -4.07 -9.03
C ALA A 130 15.44 -4.01 -10.04
N ALA A 131 16.37 -4.96 -9.95
CA ALA A 131 17.55 -5.05 -10.80
C ALA A 131 17.42 -6.10 -11.93
N MET A 132 16.36 -6.91 -11.92
CA MET A 132 16.21 -8.06 -12.83
C MET A 132 15.55 -7.69 -14.17
N HIS A 133 14.85 -6.56 -14.25
CA HIS A 133 14.14 -6.18 -15.47
C HIS A 133 15.12 -5.73 -16.57
N PRO A 134 15.18 -6.40 -17.73
CA PRO A 134 16.28 -6.29 -18.69
C PRO A 134 16.35 -4.94 -19.43
N ALA A 135 15.20 -4.27 -19.60
CA ALA A 135 15.14 -2.94 -20.19
C ALA A 135 14.01 -2.12 -19.55
N LYS A 136 14.20 -1.72 -18.29
CA LYS A 136 13.19 -0.98 -17.51
C LYS A 136 12.92 0.39 -18.17
N MET A 137 11.66 0.69 -18.45
CA MET A 137 11.27 2.02 -18.92
C MET A 137 11.41 3.07 -17.83
N THR A 138 11.82 4.28 -18.21
CA THR A 138 11.75 5.45 -17.34
C THR A 138 10.34 6.02 -17.35
N THR A 139 9.79 6.30 -16.17
CA THR A 139 8.52 7.02 -16.04
C THR A 139 8.77 8.51 -16.26
N PHE A 140 7.89 9.17 -17.01
CA PHE A 140 7.95 10.61 -17.26
C PHE A 140 6.60 11.28 -16.96
N GLY A 141 6.64 12.50 -16.44
CA GLY A 141 5.44 13.29 -16.11
C GLY A 141 4.81 12.94 -14.76
N PRO A 142 3.75 13.68 -14.37
CA PRO A 142 3.04 13.42 -13.13
C PRO A 142 2.18 12.16 -13.26
N ARG A 143 1.80 11.56 -12.14
CA ARG A 143 0.76 10.52 -12.13
C ARG A 143 -0.58 11.12 -12.58
N ILE A 144 -1.49 10.31 -13.11
CA ILE A 144 -2.83 10.79 -13.54
C ILE A 144 -3.59 11.49 -12.40
N THR A 145 -3.36 11.05 -11.16
CA THR A 145 -3.91 11.57 -9.90
C THR A 145 -3.10 12.72 -9.29
N ARG A 146 -1.92 13.04 -9.86
CA ARG A 146 -0.97 14.08 -9.43
C ARG A 146 -0.52 14.00 -7.96
N GLU A 147 -0.53 12.80 -7.39
CA GLU A 147 0.06 12.59 -6.06
C GLU A 147 1.60 12.58 -6.12
N LYS A 148 2.25 12.89 -5.00
CA LYS A 148 3.72 13.03 -4.87
C LYS A 148 4.35 14.04 -5.84
N ALA A 149 3.56 14.98 -6.36
CA ALA A 149 3.97 15.94 -7.35
C ALA A 149 3.55 17.36 -6.92
N ARG A 150 4.46 18.32 -7.03
CA ARG A 150 4.15 19.75 -6.87
C ARG A 150 3.80 20.33 -8.23
N TYR A 151 2.74 21.13 -8.30
CA TYR A 151 2.26 21.69 -9.56
C TYR A 151 3.32 22.56 -10.25
N GLU A 152 4.07 23.30 -9.44
CA GLU A 152 5.06 24.30 -9.83
C GLU A 152 6.29 23.69 -10.50
N ASP A 153 6.50 22.38 -10.33
CA ASP A 153 7.61 21.64 -10.95
C ASP A 153 7.33 21.24 -12.41
N TYR A 154 6.09 21.41 -12.89
CA TYR A 154 5.68 20.95 -14.22
C TYR A 154 5.43 22.10 -15.19
N SER A 155 5.51 21.79 -16.50
CA SER A 155 5.20 22.77 -17.56
C SER A 155 3.80 23.36 -17.41
N TYR A 156 2.84 22.59 -16.90
CA TYR A 156 1.48 23.06 -16.63
C TYR A 156 1.43 24.34 -15.77
N PHE A 157 2.30 24.51 -14.77
CA PHE A 157 2.34 25.75 -13.99
C PHE A 157 2.94 26.91 -14.78
N ARG A 158 4.01 26.65 -15.53
CA ARG A 158 4.65 27.67 -16.38
C ARG A 158 3.70 28.19 -17.47
N GLU A 159 2.82 27.32 -17.96
CA GLU A 159 1.87 27.62 -19.04
C GLU A 159 0.55 28.19 -18.53
N ASP A 160 -0.07 27.57 -17.51
CA ASP A 160 -1.43 27.93 -17.06
C ASP A 160 -1.45 28.81 -15.79
N GLY A 161 -0.36 28.86 -15.01
CA GLY A 161 -0.31 29.56 -13.72
C GLY A 161 -1.32 29.01 -12.70
N TYR A 162 -1.63 29.77 -11.66
CA TYR A 162 -2.69 29.41 -10.71
C TYR A 162 -4.07 29.96 -11.12
N PRO A 163 -5.17 29.27 -10.75
CA PRO A 163 -5.21 27.97 -10.06
C PRO A 163 -4.99 26.78 -11.00
N ALA A 164 -4.43 25.69 -10.48
CA ALA A 164 -4.37 24.43 -11.22
C ALA A 164 -5.78 23.91 -11.56
N LYS A 165 -5.95 23.26 -12.72
CA LYS A 165 -7.26 22.74 -13.20
C LYS A 165 -7.88 21.70 -12.25
N ARG A 166 -7.04 20.93 -11.56
CA ARG A 166 -7.43 20.01 -10.47
C ARG A 166 -6.39 20.08 -9.36
N PRO A 167 -6.73 19.68 -8.12
CA PRO A 167 -5.77 19.66 -7.02
C PRO A 167 -4.55 18.76 -7.30
N TRP A 168 -3.40 19.20 -6.82
CA TRP A 168 -2.15 18.44 -6.79
C TRP A 168 -1.86 18.03 -5.36
N PHE A 169 -1.36 16.81 -5.14
CA PHE A 169 -1.24 16.21 -3.82
C PHE A 169 0.22 15.86 -3.50
N PRO A 170 1.09 16.86 -3.22
CA PRO A 170 2.52 16.64 -3.07
C PRO A 170 2.90 15.74 -1.89
N PHE A 171 2.05 15.64 -0.88
CA PHE A 171 2.31 14.89 0.36
C PHE A 171 1.44 13.64 0.51
N THR A 172 0.70 13.24 -0.54
CA THR A 172 -0.22 12.11 -0.50
C THR A 172 0.22 11.03 -1.47
N ASP A 173 -0.30 9.82 -1.28
CA ASP A 173 -0.17 8.67 -2.17
C ASP A 173 -1.53 7.98 -2.34
N ASN A 174 -1.69 7.16 -3.37
CA ASN A 174 -2.88 6.33 -3.59
C ASN A 174 -4.21 7.10 -3.56
N VAL A 175 -4.29 8.21 -4.31
CA VAL A 175 -5.50 9.07 -4.38
C VAL A 175 -6.54 8.41 -5.31
N TYR A 176 -7.07 7.27 -4.88
CA TYR A 176 -7.89 6.36 -5.68
C TYR A 176 -9.12 7.03 -6.30
N GLN A 177 -9.77 7.92 -5.56
CA GLN A 177 -10.94 8.67 -6.00
C GLN A 177 -10.68 9.59 -7.21
N GLU A 178 -9.42 9.93 -7.48
CA GLU A 178 -9.06 10.82 -8.58
C GLU A 178 -8.79 10.07 -9.90
N ILE A 179 -8.63 8.75 -9.90
CA ILE A 179 -8.22 8.00 -11.11
C ILE A 179 -9.22 8.19 -12.25
N ILE A 180 -10.49 7.80 -12.05
CA ILE A 180 -11.51 7.86 -13.11
C ILE A 180 -11.86 9.30 -13.50
N PRO A 181 -12.11 10.23 -12.55
CA PRO A 181 -12.37 11.62 -12.92
C PRO A 181 -11.22 12.29 -13.69
N SER A 182 -9.97 12.00 -13.33
CA SER A 182 -8.79 12.55 -14.02
C SER A 182 -8.62 11.94 -15.41
N PHE A 183 -8.83 10.63 -15.53
CA PHE A 183 -8.83 9.93 -16.83
C PHE A 183 -9.91 10.50 -17.75
N ALA A 184 -11.15 10.58 -17.27
CA ALA A 184 -12.30 11.04 -18.04
C ALA A 184 -12.20 12.50 -18.47
N GLN A 185 -11.51 13.34 -17.70
CA GLN A 185 -11.22 14.73 -18.05
C GLN A 185 -9.98 14.86 -18.96
N GLY A 186 -9.16 13.81 -19.06
CA GLY A 186 -7.88 13.84 -19.77
C GLY A 186 -6.86 14.81 -19.14
N TYR A 187 -6.91 15.00 -17.82
CA TYR A 187 -5.98 15.85 -17.09
C TYR A 187 -5.27 15.06 -15.99
N PRO A 188 -3.93 15.11 -15.89
CA PRO A 188 -3.00 15.98 -16.62
C PRO A 188 -2.78 15.62 -18.10
N TYR A 189 -3.12 14.40 -18.51
CA TYR A 189 -3.03 13.95 -19.91
C TYR A 189 -4.16 12.96 -20.23
N PRO A 190 -4.53 12.81 -21.51
CA PRO A 190 -5.55 11.85 -21.91
C PRO A 190 -5.05 10.40 -21.76
N GLY A 191 -5.89 9.56 -21.16
CA GLY A 191 -5.71 8.11 -21.18
C GLY A 191 -6.36 7.48 -22.42
N LYS A 192 -5.95 6.24 -22.73
CA LYS A 192 -6.57 5.44 -23.81
C LYS A 192 -7.20 4.15 -23.31
N ILE A 193 -6.64 3.57 -22.25
CA ILE A 193 -7.11 2.32 -21.66
C ILE A 193 -7.21 2.52 -20.16
N LEU A 194 -8.40 2.36 -19.61
CA LEU A 194 -8.62 2.21 -18.18
C LEU A 194 -8.59 0.70 -17.86
N PHE A 195 -7.64 0.27 -17.05
CA PHE A 195 -7.53 -1.11 -16.59
C PHE A 195 -7.88 -1.19 -15.11
N LEU A 196 -8.90 -1.96 -14.76
CA LEU A 196 -9.37 -2.16 -13.38
C LEU A 196 -9.11 -3.58 -12.93
N HIS A 197 -8.31 -3.76 -11.88
CA HIS A 197 -8.09 -5.07 -11.26
C HIS A 197 -8.77 -5.13 -9.90
N LYS A 198 -9.77 -6.02 -9.75
CA LYS A 198 -10.52 -6.30 -8.50
C LYS A 198 -10.90 -5.04 -7.72
N GLY A 199 -11.36 -4.02 -8.43
CA GLY A 199 -11.70 -2.72 -7.85
C GLY A 199 -13.19 -2.42 -8.01
N THR A 200 -13.70 -1.57 -7.12
CA THR A 200 -15.11 -1.13 -7.14
C THR A 200 -15.21 0.39 -6.91
N PRO A 201 -14.56 1.22 -7.74
CA PRO A 201 -14.48 2.66 -7.51
C PRO A 201 -15.84 3.37 -7.59
N ALA A 202 -16.80 2.87 -8.38
CA ALA A 202 -18.12 3.49 -8.44
C ALA A 202 -18.93 3.24 -7.15
N LEU A 203 -18.70 2.13 -6.44
CA LEU A 203 -19.28 1.89 -5.10
C LEU A 203 -18.45 2.53 -3.98
N ALA A 204 -17.12 2.39 -4.01
CA ALA A 204 -16.25 2.67 -2.86
C ALA A 204 -15.72 4.11 -2.82
N ALA A 205 -15.72 4.83 -3.94
CA ALA A 205 -15.32 6.24 -3.96
C ALA A 205 -16.53 7.18 -3.80
N PRO A 206 -16.33 8.40 -3.27
CA PRO A 206 -17.37 9.41 -3.25
C PRO A 206 -17.92 9.71 -4.66
N ALA A 207 -19.19 10.11 -4.72
CA ALA A 207 -19.85 10.48 -5.97
C ALA A 207 -19.87 9.38 -7.05
N GLY A 208 -20.05 8.12 -6.64
CA GLY A 208 -20.17 6.95 -7.52
C GLY A 208 -21.06 7.13 -8.76
N HIS A 209 -22.21 7.80 -8.61
CA HIS A 209 -23.10 8.13 -9.73
C HIS A 209 -22.40 8.94 -10.84
N LYS A 210 -21.47 9.85 -10.51
CA LYS A 210 -20.66 10.57 -11.49
C LYS A 210 -19.59 9.70 -12.12
N VAL A 211 -19.02 8.77 -11.35
CA VAL A 211 -18.08 7.77 -11.88
C VAL A 211 -18.78 6.89 -12.91
N ILE A 212 -19.99 6.43 -12.62
CA ILE A 212 -20.83 5.65 -13.56
C ILE A 212 -21.07 6.44 -14.85
N ASP A 213 -21.48 7.72 -14.74
CA ASP A 213 -21.69 8.57 -15.91
C ASP A 213 -20.43 8.67 -16.80
N MET A 214 -19.25 8.75 -16.18
CA MET A 214 -17.96 8.81 -16.90
C MET A 214 -17.59 7.49 -17.55
N LEU A 215 -17.79 6.36 -16.86
CA LEU A 215 -17.46 5.02 -17.37
C LEU A 215 -18.34 4.62 -18.56
N ARG A 216 -19.57 5.13 -18.62
CA ARG A 216 -20.52 4.88 -19.71
C ARG A 216 -20.29 5.75 -20.95
N ASP A 217 -19.35 6.68 -20.89
CA ASP A 217 -19.04 7.62 -21.96
C ASP A 217 -17.74 7.19 -22.69
N PRO A 218 -17.83 6.57 -23.87
CA PRO A 218 -16.67 6.09 -24.62
C PRO A 218 -15.80 7.23 -25.18
N GLU A 219 -16.28 8.48 -25.21
CA GLU A 219 -15.43 9.61 -25.57
C GLU A 219 -14.46 9.96 -24.41
N ARG A 220 -14.88 9.70 -23.17
CA ARG A 220 -14.09 9.93 -21.95
C ARG A 220 -13.26 8.74 -21.53
N VAL A 221 -13.82 7.54 -21.67
CA VAL A 221 -13.16 6.26 -21.35
C VAL A 221 -13.18 5.37 -22.60
N PRO A 222 -12.20 5.53 -23.51
CA PRO A 222 -12.27 4.88 -24.83
C PRO A 222 -12.18 3.36 -24.83
N LEU A 223 -11.48 2.80 -23.85
CA LEU A 223 -11.41 1.37 -23.62
C LEU A 223 -11.31 1.11 -22.12
N PHE A 224 -12.28 0.38 -21.60
CA PHE A 224 -12.34 -0.05 -20.21
C PHE A 224 -12.23 -1.57 -20.14
N ILE A 225 -11.12 -2.06 -19.58
CA ILE A 225 -10.89 -3.48 -19.31
C ILE A 225 -10.95 -3.70 -17.81
N ALA A 226 -11.78 -4.64 -17.36
CA ALA A 226 -11.80 -5.10 -15.97
C ALA A 226 -11.25 -6.53 -15.87
N CYS A 227 -10.59 -6.82 -14.76
CA CYS A 227 -10.15 -8.15 -14.37
C CYS A 227 -10.61 -8.43 -12.95
N ASP A 228 -11.51 -9.40 -12.77
CA ASP A 228 -12.21 -9.60 -11.50
C ASP A 228 -12.63 -11.06 -11.31
N VAL A 229 -12.86 -11.45 -10.06
CA VAL A 229 -13.34 -12.79 -9.69
C VAL A 229 -14.87 -12.91 -9.83
N VAL A 230 -15.57 -11.78 -9.88
CA VAL A 230 -17.01 -11.65 -10.09
C VAL A 230 -17.29 -10.39 -10.89
N ILE A 231 -18.44 -10.34 -11.59
CA ILE A 231 -18.91 -9.09 -12.19
C ILE A 231 -19.41 -8.19 -11.05
N GLY A 232 -18.73 -7.07 -10.86
CA GLY A 232 -19.00 -6.08 -9.83
C GLY A 232 -19.74 -4.85 -10.37
N GLU A 233 -20.18 -4.00 -9.44
CA GLU A 233 -20.92 -2.76 -9.74
C GLU A 233 -20.16 -1.81 -10.67
N THR A 234 -18.82 -1.76 -10.59
CA THR A 234 -18.03 -0.95 -11.52
C THR A 234 -17.69 -1.72 -12.79
N SER A 235 -17.30 -3.00 -12.69
CA SER A 235 -16.83 -3.77 -13.85
C SER A 235 -17.95 -4.11 -14.84
N MET A 236 -19.23 -4.03 -14.44
CA MET A 236 -20.36 -4.16 -15.37
C MET A 236 -20.41 -3.08 -16.47
N TYR A 237 -19.66 -1.99 -16.32
CA TYR A 237 -19.52 -0.93 -17.34
C TYR A 237 -18.29 -1.11 -18.24
N ALA A 238 -17.50 -2.18 -18.06
CA ALA A 238 -16.31 -2.45 -18.86
C ALA A 238 -16.66 -3.01 -20.25
N ASP A 239 -15.85 -2.67 -21.25
CA ASP A 239 -15.93 -3.25 -22.59
C ASP A 239 -15.52 -4.72 -22.59
N TYR A 240 -14.55 -5.07 -21.74
CA TYR A 240 -14.07 -6.44 -21.54
C TYR A 240 -13.94 -6.76 -20.05
N ILE A 241 -14.42 -7.94 -19.66
CA ILE A 241 -14.22 -8.49 -18.32
C ILE A 241 -13.41 -9.78 -18.44
N LEU A 242 -12.20 -9.77 -17.91
CA LEU A 242 -11.32 -10.92 -17.78
C LEU A 242 -11.61 -11.62 -16.43
N PRO A 243 -11.97 -12.90 -16.43
CA PRO A 243 -12.12 -13.63 -15.18
C PRO A 243 -10.76 -13.80 -14.50
N ASP A 244 -10.73 -13.69 -13.17
CA ASP A 244 -9.51 -13.84 -12.38
C ASP A 244 -9.67 -14.91 -11.29
N LEU A 245 -8.54 -15.33 -10.74
CA LEU A 245 -8.44 -16.34 -9.69
C LEU A 245 -8.79 -15.77 -8.32
N THR A 246 -9.56 -16.49 -7.54
CA THR A 246 -9.79 -16.21 -6.12
C THR A 246 -8.51 -16.41 -5.29
N TYR A 247 -8.54 -15.98 -4.04
CA TYR A 247 -7.40 -16.17 -3.13
C TYR A 247 -7.08 -17.65 -2.81
N LEU A 248 -7.97 -18.59 -3.17
CA LEU A 248 -7.73 -20.02 -2.99
C LEU A 248 -7.04 -20.66 -4.19
N GLU A 249 -7.02 -20.00 -5.34
CA GLU A 249 -6.59 -20.58 -6.62
C GLU A 249 -5.24 -20.02 -7.10
N ARG A 250 -4.68 -19.04 -6.40
CA ARG A 250 -3.49 -18.29 -6.85
C ARG A 250 -2.41 -18.15 -5.80
N TRP A 251 -1.22 -17.81 -6.28
CA TRP A 251 -0.09 -17.41 -5.46
C TRP A 251 -0.26 -16.02 -4.84
N GLY A 252 0.49 -15.75 -3.78
CA GLY A 252 0.58 -14.41 -3.22
C GLY A 252 1.51 -14.30 -2.02
N THR A 253 1.96 -13.09 -1.75
CA THR A 253 2.79 -12.73 -0.60
C THR A 253 2.10 -11.64 0.22
N PRO A 254 0.93 -11.93 0.84
CA PRO A 254 0.16 -10.90 1.52
C PRO A 254 0.93 -10.33 2.72
N HIS A 255 0.94 -9.01 2.82
CA HIS A 255 1.65 -8.32 3.89
C HIS A 255 0.98 -8.54 5.26
N VAL A 256 1.79 -8.49 6.29
CA VAL A 256 1.34 -8.58 7.68
C VAL A 256 0.80 -7.23 8.14
N THR A 257 -0.27 -7.25 8.92
CA THR A 257 -0.87 -6.06 9.51
C THR A 257 -0.05 -5.61 10.73
N PRO A 258 -0.04 -4.29 11.05
CA PRO A 258 0.86 -3.73 12.07
C PRO A 258 0.51 -4.17 13.51
N ASP A 259 -0.64 -4.78 13.75
CA ASP A 259 -1.02 -5.39 15.03
C ASP A 259 -0.20 -6.66 15.36
N VAL A 260 0.44 -7.27 14.35
CA VAL A 260 1.36 -8.39 14.58
C VAL A 260 2.72 -7.83 14.97
N THR A 261 3.11 -8.03 16.23
CA THR A 261 4.36 -7.49 16.80
C THR A 261 5.60 -8.35 16.53
N THR A 262 5.43 -9.54 15.93
CA THR A 262 6.51 -10.44 15.55
C THR A 262 6.79 -10.35 14.06
N THR A 263 8.05 -10.44 13.65
CA THR A 263 8.42 -10.53 12.23
C THR A 263 7.70 -11.71 11.60
N THR A 264 6.97 -11.49 10.52
CA THR A 264 6.17 -12.55 9.87
C THR A 264 5.98 -12.25 8.40
N SER A 265 6.30 -13.22 7.55
CA SER A 265 5.92 -13.23 6.13
C SER A 265 4.90 -14.33 5.87
N LYS A 266 3.95 -14.07 4.98
CA LYS A 266 2.91 -15.04 4.60
C LYS A 266 3.14 -15.42 3.14
N ILE A 267 3.10 -16.71 2.86
CA ILE A 267 3.08 -17.24 1.50
C ILE A 267 1.73 -17.89 1.28
N ARG A 268 1.09 -17.54 0.16
CA ARG A 268 -0.12 -18.18 -0.33
C ARG A 268 0.23 -18.98 -1.58
N GLN A 269 -0.33 -20.18 -1.65
CA GLN A 269 -0.24 -21.06 -2.80
C GLN A 269 -1.67 -21.51 -3.18
N PRO A 270 -1.90 -21.97 -4.42
CA PRO A 270 -3.17 -22.56 -4.80
C PRO A 270 -3.53 -23.77 -3.91
N VAL A 271 -4.74 -23.76 -3.37
CA VAL A 271 -5.35 -24.83 -2.56
C VAL A 271 -6.74 -25.24 -3.10
N ALA A 272 -7.14 -24.68 -4.24
CA ALA A 272 -8.32 -25.06 -4.99
C ALA A 272 -7.98 -25.10 -6.48
N LYS A 273 -8.69 -25.96 -7.22
CA LYS A 273 -8.64 -25.94 -8.69
C LYS A 273 -9.25 -24.62 -9.18
N PRO A 274 -8.58 -23.88 -10.07
CA PRO A 274 -9.17 -22.72 -10.75
C PRO A 274 -10.50 -23.05 -11.39
N LEU A 275 -11.49 -22.18 -11.18
CA LEU A 275 -12.77 -22.20 -11.88
C LEU A 275 -12.69 -21.53 -13.26
N THR A 276 -11.65 -20.75 -13.50
CA THR A 276 -11.37 -20.11 -14.79
C THR A 276 -10.96 -21.14 -15.84
N GLU A 277 -11.23 -20.85 -17.10
CA GLU A 277 -10.78 -21.67 -18.23
C GLU A 277 -9.25 -21.79 -18.26
N GLU A 278 -8.74 -22.90 -18.79
CA GLU A 278 -7.32 -23.02 -19.13
C GLU A 278 -7.06 -22.38 -20.49
N VAL A 279 -6.00 -21.59 -20.57
CA VAL A 279 -5.52 -20.95 -21.80
C VAL A 279 -4.11 -21.39 -22.10
N VAL A 280 -3.70 -21.30 -23.37
CA VAL A 280 -2.34 -21.59 -23.81
C VAL A 280 -1.67 -20.31 -24.28
N VAL A 281 -0.63 -19.89 -23.57
CA VAL A 281 0.18 -18.72 -23.92
C VAL A 281 1.54 -19.22 -24.39
N ASP A 282 1.80 -19.13 -25.70
CA ASP A 282 3.10 -19.51 -26.29
C ASP A 282 3.52 -20.95 -25.93
N GLY A 283 2.56 -21.87 -26.00
CA GLY A 283 2.75 -23.29 -25.68
C GLY A 283 2.64 -23.66 -24.19
N GLU A 284 2.53 -22.69 -23.29
CA GLU A 284 2.36 -22.93 -21.85
C GLU A 284 0.87 -22.94 -21.46
N PRO A 285 0.31 -24.07 -21.00
CA PRO A 285 -1.04 -24.12 -20.45
C PRO A 285 -1.07 -23.54 -19.03
N MET A 286 -1.97 -22.60 -18.78
CA MET A 286 -2.16 -21.96 -17.47
C MET A 286 -3.62 -21.52 -17.28
N PRO A 287 -4.10 -21.31 -16.05
CA PRO A 287 -5.43 -20.75 -15.81
C PRO A 287 -5.52 -19.32 -16.36
N LEU A 288 -6.67 -18.96 -16.95
CA LEU A 288 -6.96 -17.59 -17.32
C LEU A 288 -7.04 -16.72 -16.05
N CYS A 289 -6.13 -15.76 -15.95
CA CYS A 289 -6.04 -14.83 -14.83
C CYS A 289 -5.37 -13.53 -15.27
N LEU A 290 -5.20 -12.58 -14.35
CA LEU A 290 -4.47 -11.34 -14.65
C LEU A 290 -3.06 -11.63 -15.15
N GLU A 291 -2.31 -12.50 -14.47
CA GLU A 291 -0.91 -12.80 -14.81
C GLU A 291 -0.81 -13.42 -16.20
N ALA A 292 -1.66 -14.40 -16.53
CA ALA A 292 -1.71 -15.02 -17.86
C ALA A 292 -1.99 -13.99 -18.96
N PHE A 293 -2.95 -13.09 -18.71
CA PHE A 293 -3.28 -12.01 -19.64
C PHE A 293 -2.10 -11.05 -19.84
N LEU A 294 -1.46 -10.58 -18.76
CA LEU A 294 -0.33 -9.65 -18.84
C LEU A 294 0.89 -10.29 -19.52
N ILE A 295 1.17 -11.58 -19.26
CA ILE A 295 2.23 -12.32 -19.94
C ILE A 295 1.94 -12.42 -21.44
N ALA A 296 0.70 -12.79 -21.82
CA ALA A 296 0.30 -12.90 -23.21
C ALA A 296 0.42 -11.56 -23.95
N VAL A 297 -0.06 -10.47 -23.35
CA VAL A 297 0.05 -9.11 -23.90
C VAL A 297 1.50 -8.67 -24.01
N GLY A 298 2.29 -8.87 -22.95
CA GLY A 298 3.72 -8.52 -22.90
C GLY A 298 4.51 -9.21 -24.01
N LYS A 299 4.32 -10.53 -24.16
CA LYS A 299 4.93 -11.31 -25.26
C LYS A 299 4.44 -10.84 -26.63
N LYS A 300 3.15 -10.61 -26.80
CA LYS A 300 2.56 -10.18 -28.08
C LYS A 300 3.08 -8.83 -28.55
N LEU A 301 3.33 -7.92 -27.62
CA LEU A 301 3.89 -6.60 -27.87
C LEU A 301 5.43 -6.60 -27.95
N GLY A 302 6.08 -7.72 -27.65
CA GLY A 302 7.55 -7.81 -27.59
C GLY A 302 8.16 -6.97 -26.47
N LEU A 303 7.44 -6.81 -25.35
CA LEU A 303 7.94 -6.05 -24.20
C LEU A 303 9.11 -6.77 -23.54
N PRO A 304 10.14 -6.04 -23.08
CA PRO A 304 11.16 -6.60 -22.21
C PRO A 304 10.52 -7.07 -20.89
N GLY A 305 11.13 -8.07 -20.25
CA GLY A 305 10.66 -8.57 -18.96
C GLY A 305 9.57 -9.62 -19.04
N PHE A 306 9.26 -10.17 -20.21
CA PHE A 306 8.32 -11.28 -20.40
C PHE A 306 8.94 -12.39 -21.27
N GLY A 307 8.60 -13.64 -20.99
CA GLY A 307 9.12 -14.80 -21.72
C GLY A 307 10.58 -15.13 -21.41
N LYS A 308 11.31 -15.61 -22.41
CA LYS A 308 12.73 -15.97 -22.28
C LYS A 308 13.58 -14.75 -21.89
N ASP A 309 14.51 -14.96 -20.97
CA ASP A 309 15.45 -13.97 -20.42
C ASP A 309 14.76 -12.79 -19.70
N ALA A 310 13.50 -12.95 -19.29
CA ALA A 310 12.68 -11.91 -18.66
C ALA A 310 13.28 -11.30 -17.38
N PHE A 311 14.09 -12.07 -16.66
CA PHE A 311 14.76 -11.64 -15.44
C PHE A 311 16.30 -11.70 -15.55
N GLY A 312 16.81 -11.66 -16.77
CA GLY A 312 18.23 -11.86 -17.10
C GLY A 312 18.51 -13.19 -17.81
N PRO A 313 19.76 -13.40 -18.30
CA PRO A 313 20.11 -14.55 -19.12
C PRO A 313 19.78 -15.90 -18.46
N GLY A 314 19.12 -16.79 -19.18
CA GLY A 314 18.76 -18.14 -18.73
C GLY A 314 17.51 -18.20 -17.83
N THR A 315 16.85 -17.07 -17.58
CA THR A 315 15.61 -17.03 -16.82
C THR A 315 14.39 -17.00 -17.74
N ARG A 316 13.19 -17.10 -17.18
CA ARG A 316 11.93 -16.97 -17.91
C ARG A 316 10.86 -16.27 -17.07
N PHE A 317 9.87 -15.72 -17.77
CA PHE A 317 8.58 -15.33 -17.21
C PHE A 317 7.46 -15.73 -18.16
N ASP A 318 7.21 -17.05 -18.19
CA ASP A 318 6.19 -17.68 -19.03
C ASP A 318 4.91 -17.99 -18.24
N ARG A 319 5.02 -18.08 -16.91
CA ARG A 319 3.91 -18.33 -15.99
C ARG A 319 4.11 -17.60 -14.66
N MET A 320 3.04 -17.45 -13.88
CA MET A 320 3.08 -16.69 -12.62
C MET A 320 4.11 -17.25 -11.61
N GLU A 321 4.33 -18.56 -11.62
CA GLU A 321 5.27 -19.26 -10.73
C GLU A 321 6.71 -18.84 -10.97
N ASP A 322 7.06 -18.46 -12.20
CA ASP A 322 8.40 -17.94 -12.50
C ASP A 322 8.70 -16.65 -11.71
N TRP A 323 7.66 -15.91 -11.31
CA TRP A 323 7.77 -14.75 -10.43
C TRP A 323 7.64 -15.15 -8.96
N PHE A 324 6.58 -15.87 -8.59
CA PHE A 324 6.27 -16.15 -7.19
C PHE A 324 7.25 -17.10 -6.51
N LEU A 325 7.82 -18.09 -7.21
CA LEU A 325 8.82 -18.98 -6.59
C LEU A 325 10.12 -18.24 -6.26
N LYS A 326 10.49 -17.21 -7.02
CA LYS A 326 11.62 -16.33 -6.69
C LYS A 326 11.32 -15.50 -5.44
N ALA A 327 10.10 -15.01 -5.31
CA ALA A 327 9.65 -14.29 -4.12
C ALA A 327 9.63 -15.18 -2.86
N VAL A 328 9.19 -16.43 -3.01
CA VAL A 328 9.25 -17.45 -1.95
C VAL A 328 10.69 -17.77 -1.57
N ALA A 329 11.59 -17.90 -2.55
CA ALA A 329 13.01 -18.14 -2.29
C ALA A 329 13.64 -17.01 -1.48
N ASN A 330 13.31 -15.74 -1.78
CA ASN A 330 13.76 -14.59 -0.98
C ASN A 330 13.27 -14.65 0.47
N ILE A 331 12.01 -15.04 0.70
CA ILE A 331 11.50 -15.23 2.06
C ILE A 331 12.23 -16.38 2.76
N ALA A 332 12.49 -17.48 2.06
CA ALA A 332 13.11 -18.68 2.62
C ALA A 332 14.57 -18.45 3.04
N VAL A 333 15.34 -17.63 2.31
CA VAL A 333 16.73 -17.29 2.68
C VAL A 333 16.83 -16.18 3.73
N GLY A 334 15.75 -15.42 3.96
CA GLY A 334 15.74 -14.30 4.89
C GLY A 334 16.48 -13.05 4.41
N ASP A 335 16.52 -12.03 5.25
CA ASP A 335 17.11 -10.73 4.90
C ASP A 335 18.61 -10.70 5.22
N LYS A 336 19.05 -11.55 6.16
CA LYS A 336 20.42 -11.63 6.68
C LYS A 336 20.90 -13.09 6.74
N PRO A 337 22.23 -13.32 6.73
CA PRO A 337 22.78 -14.66 6.95
C PRO A 337 22.34 -15.25 8.30
N GLY A 338 21.94 -16.52 8.31
CA GLY A 338 21.45 -17.23 9.50
C GLY A 338 19.95 -17.10 9.74
N GLU A 339 19.22 -16.42 8.85
CA GLU A 339 17.75 -16.34 8.88
C GLU A 339 17.09 -17.36 7.94
N GLU A 340 17.88 -18.16 7.22
CA GLU A 340 17.37 -19.18 6.31
C GLU A 340 16.53 -20.25 7.02
N VAL A 341 15.44 -20.67 6.38
CA VAL A 341 14.65 -21.83 6.82
C VAL A 341 15.41 -23.13 6.52
N PRO A 342 15.26 -24.18 7.34
CA PRO A 342 15.87 -25.47 7.07
C PRO A 342 15.32 -26.08 5.78
N ASP A 343 16.14 -26.93 5.14
CA ASP A 343 15.69 -27.75 4.01
C ASP A 343 14.49 -28.61 4.41
N ALA A 344 13.51 -28.71 3.51
CA ALA A 344 12.36 -29.58 3.70
C ALA A 344 12.80 -31.05 3.73
N SER A 345 12.35 -31.78 4.73
CA SER A 345 12.51 -33.23 4.82
C SER A 345 11.76 -33.96 3.71
N ASP A 346 12.15 -35.22 3.44
CA ASP A 346 11.44 -36.08 2.48
C ASP A 346 9.95 -36.24 2.82
N GLU A 347 9.62 -36.25 4.11
CA GLU A 347 8.24 -36.33 4.60
C GLU A 347 7.45 -35.04 4.31
N GLU A 348 8.05 -33.87 4.55
CA GLU A 348 7.44 -32.58 4.19
C GLU A 348 7.21 -32.47 2.69
N LEU A 349 8.18 -32.90 1.86
CA LEU A 349 8.04 -32.94 0.41
C LEU A 349 6.95 -33.93 -0.04
N ARG A 350 6.84 -35.09 0.62
CA ARG A 350 5.77 -36.07 0.36
C ARG A 350 4.39 -35.46 0.65
N ILE A 351 4.20 -34.89 1.84
CA ILE A 351 2.95 -34.22 2.24
C ILE A 351 2.64 -33.06 1.29
N PHE A 352 3.64 -32.27 0.91
CA PHE A 352 3.50 -31.15 0.00
C PHE A 352 2.93 -31.57 -1.37
N ARG A 353 3.46 -32.66 -1.94
CA ARG A 353 3.02 -33.23 -3.21
C ARG A 353 1.63 -33.84 -3.10
N GLU A 354 1.38 -34.65 -2.07
CA GLU A 354 0.08 -35.30 -1.86
C GLU A 354 -1.03 -34.27 -1.68
N ALA A 355 -0.78 -33.21 -0.92
CA ALA A 355 -1.70 -32.10 -0.71
C ALA A 355 -2.02 -31.31 -2.00
N ARG A 356 -1.25 -31.49 -3.08
CA ARG A 356 -1.44 -30.80 -4.38
C ARG A 356 -1.78 -31.74 -5.52
N ALA A 357 -1.84 -33.05 -5.28
CA ALA A 357 -2.09 -34.06 -6.31
C ALA A 357 -3.45 -33.88 -7.01
N PHE A 358 -4.39 -33.18 -6.38
CA PHE A 358 -5.68 -32.86 -6.99
C PHE A 358 -5.59 -31.70 -8.00
N LEU A 359 -4.56 -30.85 -7.96
CA LEU A 359 -4.45 -29.68 -8.84
C LEU A 359 -4.05 -30.10 -10.27
N PRO A 360 -4.56 -29.41 -11.32
CA PRO A 360 -4.11 -29.66 -12.68
C PRO A 360 -2.65 -29.24 -12.88
N ARG A 361 -1.96 -29.82 -13.88
CA ARG A 361 -0.56 -29.47 -14.21
C ARG A 361 -0.36 -28.01 -14.61
N SER A 362 -1.41 -27.36 -15.13
CA SER A 362 -1.41 -25.92 -15.39
C SER A 362 -1.21 -25.08 -14.12
N VAL A 363 -1.50 -25.62 -12.94
CA VAL A 363 -1.38 -24.95 -11.63
C VAL A 363 -0.23 -25.53 -10.81
N PHE A 364 -0.03 -26.84 -10.83
CA PHE A 364 1.01 -27.53 -10.08
C PHE A 364 1.80 -28.49 -10.97
N ASP A 365 3.04 -28.10 -11.28
CA ASP A 365 3.98 -28.91 -12.06
C ASP A 365 5.40 -28.79 -11.45
N GLU A 366 5.74 -29.73 -10.56
CA GLU A 366 7.02 -29.72 -9.84
C GLU A 366 8.23 -29.78 -10.78
N GLU A 367 8.11 -30.45 -11.94
CA GLU A 367 9.20 -30.53 -12.91
C GLU A 367 9.51 -29.16 -13.52
N LYS A 368 8.50 -28.30 -13.68
CA LYS A 368 8.68 -26.92 -14.17
C LYS A 368 9.14 -25.95 -13.08
N TRP A 369 8.93 -26.29 -11.82
CA TRP A 369 9.30 -25.43 -10.69
C TRP A 369 10.77 -25.59 -10.30
N ARG A 370 11.35 -26.75 -10.58
CA ARG A 370 12.79 -27.02 -10.50
C ARG A 370 13.52 -26.37 -11.67
#